data_AF-A0A346YRB9-F1
#
_entry.id   AF-A0A346YRB9-F1
#
_cell.length_a   1.000
_cell.length_b   1.000
_cell.length_c   1.000
_cell.angle_alpha   90.00
_cell.angle_beta   90.00
_cell.angle_gamma   90.00
#
_symmetry.space_group_name_H-M   'P 1'
#
loop_
_entity.id
_entity.type
_entity.pdbx_description
1 polymer ?
#
loop_
_entity_poly.entity_id
_entity_poly.type
_entity_poly.pdbx_seq_one_letter_code
_entity_poly.pdbx_strand_id
1 'polypeptide(L)'
;MAVSANRLELLQIADAVAREKVIDREIVLAAMADAIQKAARSRYGSETNIRADINSKTGEIRLQRLLEVVEHAEDYSTQIPLELARDRNVDAKIGDFIADPLPPMDFGRIAAQSAKQVIVQKVREAERDRQFDEFKDRLGEIVNGTVKRVEYGNVIVDLGRGEGIIRRDEMIPRENMRYGDRVRAYVYDVRREQRGPQIFLSRTHPQFMVKLFTMEVPEIYDGIIQIKSVARDPGSRAKIAVISNDSSIDPVGACVGMRGSRVQAVVGELQGEKIDIIPWSQDPASFIVNALQPAEVAKVVLDEDAERIEVVVPDEQLSLAIGRRGQNVRLASQLTGWDIDIMTEQEESERRQKEFNERTNLFMEALDVDEMVGQVLASEGFAAVEELAYVDLDEIASIDGFDEDTATEIQTRAREYLERVEAEMDAKRKELGVQDELRQINGLTGQMLVALGEDGIKTVEDFAGCAADDLVGWSERKDGETKKFDGLFSKMDVSRAEAENMIVQARLLAGWITEEDLAREAVEAEDENTDAAEQE
;
A
#
# COMPACT_ATOMS: atom_id res chain seq x y z
N MET A 1 -19.89 14.79 -64.69
CA MET A 1 -19.83 15.99 -63.81
C MET A 1 -20.41 15.79 -62.41
N ALA A 2 -21.24 14.77 -62.13
CA ALA A 2 -21.85 14.57 -60.79
C ALA A 2 -20.89 14.08 -59.69
N VAL A 3 -19.79 13.39 -60.03
CA VAL A 3 -18.86 12.77 -59.04
C VAL A 3 -17.89 13.78 -58.40
N SER A 4 -17.70 14.96 -59.01
CA SER A 4 -16.77 15.97 -58.51
C SER A 4 -17.35 16.85 -57.39
N ALA A 5 -18.67 17.06 -57.38
CA ALA A 5 -19.35 17.86 -56.35
C ALA A 5 -19.31 17.16 -54.98
N ASN A 6 -19.46 15.83 -54.97
CA ASN A 6 -19.49 15.01 -53.76
C ASN A 6 -18.17 15.01 -52.95
N ARG A 7 -17.02 15.32 -53.56
CA ARG A 7 -15.69 15.22 -52.91
C ARG A 7 -15.37 16.41 -52.02
N LEU A 8 -15.63 17.63 -52.50
CA LEU A 8 -15.46 18.85 -51.73
C LEU A 8 -16.52 18.97 -50.64
N GLU A 9 -17.74 18.53 -50.91
CA GLU A 9 -18.81 18.46 -49.91
C GLU A 9 -18.42 17.55 -48.74
N LEU A 10 -17.76 16.43 -49.00
CA LEU A 10 -17.27 15.52 -47.96
C LEU A 10 -16.25 16.19 -47.03
N LEU A 11 -15.28 16.91 -47.60
CA LEU A 11 -14.29 17.66 -46.82
C LEU A 11 -14.94 18.80 -46.02
N GLN A 12 -15.91 19.51 -46.60
CA GLN A 12 -16.65 20.56 -45.90
C GLN A 12 -17.49 20.01 -44.75
N ILE A 13 -18.10 18.83 -44.92
CA ILE A 13 -18.83 18.13 -43.85
C ILE A 13 -17.87 17.71 -42.74
N ALA A 14 -16.71 17.14 -43.09
CA ALA A 14 -15.69 16.78 -42.13
C ALA A 14 -15.19 18.01 -41.34
N ASP A 15 -14.94 19.13 -42.02
CA ASP A 15 -14.55 20.39 -41.39
C ASP A 15 -15.64 20.99 -40.51
N ALA A 16 -16.92 20.91 -40.92
CA ALA A 16 -18.04 21.38 -40.13
C ALA A 16 -18.20 20.55 -38.85
N VAL A 17 -18.10 19.22 -38.94
CA VAL A 17 -18.18 18.33 -37.79
C VAL A 17 -16.97 18.51 -36.86
N ALA A 18 -15.77 18.63 -37.41
CA ALA A 18 -14.55 18.89 -36.64
C ALA A 18 -14.66 20.19 -35.82
N ARG A 19 -15.22 21.26 -36.41
CA ARG A 19 -15.47 22.52 -35.70
C ARG A 19 -16.59 22.42 -34.67
N GLU A 20 -17.70 21.78 -35.02
CA GLU A 20 -18.85 21.67 -34.11
C GLU A 20 -18.50 20.83 -32.86
N LYS A 21 -17.67 19.79 -33.03
CA LYS A 21 -17.31 18.85 -31.98
C LYS A 21 -15.91 19.05 -31.39
N VAL A 22 -15.17 20.06 -31.85
CA VAL A 22 -13.83 20.41 -31.36
C VAL A 22 -12.88 19.20 -31.36
N ILE A 23 -12.86 18.48 -32.49
CA ILE A 23 -11.99 17.31 -32.71
C ILE A 23 -11.12 17.55 -33.94
N ASP A 24 -9.99 16.84 -34.01
CA ASP A 24 -9.11 16.91 -35.17
C ASP A 24 -9.84 16.41 -36.43
N ARG A 25 -9.65 17.13 -37.53
CA ARG A 25 -10.16 16.78 -38.85
C ARG A 25 -9.68 15.40 -39.28
N GLU A 26 -8.44 15.03 -38.95
CA GLU A 26 -7.89 13.72 -39.33
C GLU A 26 -8.67 12.56 -38.70
N ILE A 27 -9.09 12.71 -37.44
CA ILE A 27 -9.91 11.71 -36.73
C ILE A 27 -11.27 11.55 -37.43
N VAL A 28 -11.88 12.65 -37.87
CA VAL A 28 -13.16 12.62 -38.61
C VAL A 28 -13.01 11.91 -39.95
N LEU A 29 -11.93 12.20 -40.69
CA LEU A 29 -11.67 11.56 -41.98
C LEU A 29 -11.39 10.06 -41.83
N ALA A 30 -10.62 9.66 -40.82
CA ALA A 30 -10.39 8.26 -40.49
C ALA A 30 -11.71 7.54 -40.15
N ALA A 31 -12.56 8.14 -39.32
CA ALA A 31 -13.88 7.61 -38.98
C ALA A 31 -14.79 7.44 -40.21
N MET A 32 -14.74 8.38 -41.14
CA MET A 32 -15.47 8.30 -42.41
C MET A 32 -14.94 7.17 -43.29
N ALA A 33 -13.61 6.99 -43.34
CA ALA A 33 -12.97 5.89 -44.05
C ALA A 33 -13.41 4.54 -43.49
N ASP A 34 -13.41 4.37 -42.16
CA ASP A 34 -13.89 3.15 -41.49
C ASP A 34 -15.36 2.84 -41.82
N ALA A 35 -16.21 3.85 -41.85
CA ALA A 35 -17.62 3.69 -42.22
C ALA A 35 -17.79 3.26 -43.68
N ILE A 36 -17.00 3.86 -44.59
CA ILE A 36 -16.96 3.48 -46.00
C ILE A 36 -16.45 2.05 -46.17
N GLN A 37 -15.42 1.66 -45.43
CA GLN A 37 -14.88 0.31 -45.40
C GLN A 37 -15.94 -0.71 -44.97
N LYS A 38 -16.70 -0.41 -43.90
CA LYS A 38 -17.79 -1.27 -43.42
C LYS A 38 -18.92 -1.40 -44.44
N ALA A 39 -19.28 -0.30 -45.11
CA ALA A 39 -20.28 -0.31 -46.18
C ALA A 39 -19.81 -1.12 -47.40
N ALA A 40 -18.52 -1.02 -47.76
CA ALA A 40 -17.93 -1.78 -48.85
C ALA A 40 -17.92 -3.29 -48.57
N ARG A 41 -17.59 -3.71 -47.34
CA ARG A 41 -17.61 -5.13 -46.93
C ARG A 41 -18.99 -5.75 -47.11
N SER A 42 -20.06 -5.02 -46.81
CA SER A 42 -21.42 -5.53 -46.99
C SER A 42 -21.79 -5.81 -48.46
N ARG A 43 -21.10 -5.20 -49.44
CA ARG A 43 -21.40 -5.36 -50.88
C ARG A 43 -20.43 -6.29 -51.60
N TYR A 44 -19.16 -6.26 -51.24
CA TYR A 44 -18.11 -7.05 -51.88
C TYR A 44 -17.80 -8.38 -51.15
N GLY A 45 -18.41 -8.61 -49.98
CA GLY A 45 -18.27 -9.83 -49.19
C GLY A 45 -17.73 -9.52 -47.79
N SER A 46 -18.40 -10.03 -46.76
CA SER A 46 -18.02 -9.79 -45.35
C SER A 46 -16.62 -10.29 -45.01
N GLU A 47 -16.21 -11.38 -45.66
CA GLU A 47 -14.93 -12.04 -45.45
C GLU A 47 -13.77 -11.31 -46.14
N THR A 48 -14.04 -10.38 -47.06
CA THR A 48 -12.98 -9.67 -47.79
C THR A 48 -12.32 -8.56 -46.95
N ASN A 49 -10.99 -8.52 -46.95
CA ASN A 49 -10.25 -7.48 -46.25
C ASN A 49 -10.17 -6.19 -47.09
N ILE A 50 -11.23 -5.38 -47.01
CA ILE A 50 -11.28 -4.08 -47.68
C ILE A 50 -10.67 -3.01 -46.78
N ARG A 51 -9.89 -2.10 -47.37
CA ARG A 51 -9.37 -0.87 -46.78
C ARG A 51 -9.88 0.33 -47.57
N ALA A 52 -10.38 1.34 -46.87
CA ALA A 52 -10.74 2.62 -47.44
C ALA A 52 -9.79 3.70 -46.94
N ASP A 53 -9.40 4.63 -47.82
CA ASP A 53 -8.56 5.77 -47.47
C ASP A 53 -9.14 7.04 -48.10
N ILE A 54 -9.07 8.16 -47.39
CA ILE A 54 -9.60 9.45 -47.85
C ILE A 54 -8.47 10.46 -47.85
N ASN A 55 -8.13 10.98 -49.02
CA ASN A 55 -7.11 12.01 -49.12
C ASN A 55 -7.58 13.31 -48.45
N SER A 56 -6.84 13.76 -47.43
CA SER A 56 -7.20 14.93 -46.62
C SER A 56 -7.24 16.25 -47.40
N LYS A 57 -6.52 16.36 -48.54
CA LYS A 57 -6.47 17.56 -49.37
C LYS A 57 -7.46 17.53 -50.54
N THR A 58 -7.61 16.39 -51.19
CA THR A 58 -8.41 16.27 -52.42
C THR A 58 -9.80 15.68 -52.20
N GLY A 59 -10.04 15.03 -51.06
CA GLY A 59 -11.30 14.32 -50.77
C GLY A 59 -11.49 13.07 -51.64
N GLU A 60 -10.43 12.60 -52.30
CA GLU A 60 -10.47 11.37 -53.10
C GLU A 60 -10.52 10.15 -52.18
N ILE A 61 -11.56 9.34 -52.37
CA ILE A 61 -11.74 8.06 -51.66
C ILE A 61 -11.07 6.97 -52.49
N ARG A 62 -10.10 6.26 -51.91
CA ARG A 62 -9.48 5.07 -52.48
C ARG A 62 -10.00 3.85 -51.74
N LEU A 63 -10.58 2.92 -52.49
CA LEU A 63 -11.05 1.65 -51.97
C LEU A 63 -10.15 0.55 -52.52
N GLN A 64 -9.56 -0.25 -51.63
CA GLN A 64 -8.64 -1.32 -52.00
C GLN A 64 -9.02 -2.58 -51.23
N ARG A 65 -9.01 -3.71 -51.91
CA ARG A 65 -9.04 -5.03 -51.27
C ARG A 65 -7.61 -5.48 -51.04
N LEU A 66 -7.29 -5.85 -49.80
CA LEU A 66 -5.99 -6.39 -49.43
C LEU A 66 -6.06 -7.91 -49.54
N LEU A 67 -5.20 -8.48 -50.38
CA LEU A 67 -5.03 -9.92 -50.54
C LEU A 67 -3.72 -10.35 -49.87
N GLU A 68 -3.80 -11.30 -48.95
CA GLU A 68 -2.64 -11.85 -48.25
C GLU A 68 -1.85 -12.78 -49.17
N VAL A 69 -0.53 -12.59 -49.24
CA VAL A 69 0.35 -13.39 -50.08
C VAL A 69 0.68 -14.70 -49.37
N VAL A 70 0.24 -15.82 -49.95
CA VAL A 70 0.43 -17.17 -49.41
C VAL A 70 1.08 -18.09 -50.44
N GLU A 71 1.62 -19.22 -50.00
CA GLU A 71 2.23 -20.21 -50.89
C GLU A 71 1.16 -20.94 -51.73
N HIS A 72 0.08 -21.37 -51.08
CA HIS A 72 -1.10 -21.96 -51.71
C HIS A 72 -2.37 -21.25 -51.23
N ALA A 73 -3.13 -20.65 -52.14
CA ALA A 73 -4.36 -19.96 -51.80
C ALA A 73 -5.51 -20.96 -51.61
N GLU A 74 -6.07 -20.98 -50.40
CA GLU A 74 -7.29 -21.74 -50.08
C GLU A 74 -8.54 -20.89 -50.31
N ASP A 75 -8.45 -19.58 -50.04
CA ASP A 75 -9.51 -18.61 -50.26
C ASP A 75 -9.03 -17.45 -51.16
N TYR A 76 -9.35 -17.52 -52.45
CA TYR A 76 -9.01 -16.49 -53.44
C TYR A 76 -9.71 -15.13 -53.21
N SER A 77 -10.66 -15.05 -52.27
CA SER A 77 -11.30 -13.77 -51.93
C SER A 77 -10.46 -12.91 -50.98
N THR A 78 -9.57 -13.55 -50.21
CA THR A 78 -8.72 -12.93 -49.18
C THR A 78 -7.21 -13.19 -49.41
N GLN A 79 -6.87 -14.19 -50.21
CA GLN A 79 -5.49 -14.64 -50.43
C GLN A 79 -5.08 -14.56 -51.90
N ILE A 80 -3.77 -14.45 -52.15
CA ILE A 80 -3.14 -14.51 -53.47
C ILE A 80 -1.88 -15.39 -53.43
N PRO A 81 -1.72 -16.35 -54.37
CA PRO A 81 -0.48 -17.13 -54.46
C PRO A 81 0.73 -16.24 -54.75
N LEU A 82 1.89 -16.60 -54.19
CA LEU A 82 3.14 -15.84 -54.35
C LEU A 82 3.50 -15.58 -55.83
N GLU A 83 3.25 -16.54 -56.72
CA GLU A 83 3.51 -16.40 -58.16
C GLU A 83 2.70 -15.24 -58.76
N LEU A 84 1.39 -15.17 -58.46
CA LEU A 84 0.49 -14.12 -58.94
C LEU A 84 0.70 -12.78 -58.21
N ALA A 85 1.18 -12.82 -56.96
CA ALA A 85 1.55 -11.62 -56.22
C ALA A 85 2.77 -10.95 -56.86
N ARG A 86 3.76 -11.74 -57.30
CA ARG A 86 4.99 -11.26 -57.96
C ARG A 86 4.74 -10.63 -59.33
N ASP A 87 3.71 -11.06 -60.04
CA ASP A 87 3.28 -10.40 -61.29
C ASP A 87 2.81 -8.96 -61.06
N ARG A 88 2.29 -8.66 -59.86
CA ARG A 88 1.79 -7.32 -59.49
C ARG A 88 2.85 -6.49 -58.77
N ASN A 89 3.65 -7.12 -57.92
CA ASN A 89 4.76 -6.51 -57.20
C ASN A 89 5.91 -7.52 -57.07
N VAL A 90 7.00 -7.27 -57.80
CA VAL A 90 8.16 -8.17 -57.90
C VAL A 90 8.81 -8.46 -56.55
N ASP A 91 8.71 -7.52 -55.61
CA ASP A 91 9.29 -7.63 -54.27
C ASP A 91 8.38 -8.32 -53.23
N ALA A 92 7.20 -8.82 -53.64
CA ALA A 92 6.24 -9.45 -52.74
C ALA A 92 6.80 -10.72 -52.08
N LYS A 93 6.62 -10.82 -50.76
CA LYS A 93 6.98 -11.99 -49.93
C LYS A 93 5.73 -12.63 -49.32
N ILE A 94 5.88 -13.89 -48.90
CA ILE A 94 4.81 -14.59 -48.16
C ILE A 94 4.54 -13.83 -46.86
N GLY A 95 3.27 -13.56 -46.57
CA GLY A 95 2.80 -12.74 -45.45
C GLY A 95 2.57 -11.26 -45.77
N ASP A 96 2.95 -10.78 -46.95
CA ASP A 96 2.65 -9.40 -47.38
C ASP A 96 1.20 -9.26 -47.85
N PHE A 97 0.72 -8.01 -47.99
CA PHE A 97 -0.60 -7.71 -48.54
C PHE A 97 -0.50 -6.99 -49.89
N ILE A 98 -1.15 -7.53 -50.92
CA ILE A 98 -1.28 -6.88 -52.22
C ILE A 98 -2.60 -6.10 -52.27
N ALA A 99 -2.51 -4.80 -52.57
CA ALA A 99 -3.67 -3.94 -52.72
C ALA A 99 -4.28 -4.04 -54.13
N ASP A 100 -5.51 -4.51 -54.21
CA ASP A 100 -6.31 -4.63 -55.42
C ASP A 100 -7.35 -3.48 -55.47
N PRO A 101 -7.21 -2.49 -56.36
CA PRO A 101 -8.08 -1.32 -56.38
C PRO A 101 -9.51 -1.72 -56.77
N LEU A 102 -10.48 -1.35 -55.93
CA LEU A 102 -11.89 -1.57 -56.19
C LEU A 102 -12.51 -0.36 -56.90
N PRO A 103 -13.50 -0.58 -57.78
CA PRO A 103 -14.15 0.52 -58.48
C PRO A 103 -14.87 1.46 -57.49
N PRO A 104 -14.87 2.78 -57.76
CA PRO A 104 -15.55 3.74 -56.91
C PRO A 104 -17.05 3.45 -56.85
N MET A 105 -17.63 3.59 -55.67
CA MET A 105 -19.05 3.31 -55.43
C MET A 105 -19.83 4.55 -55.03
N ASP A 106 -21.09 4.60 -55.46
CA ASP A 106 -22.05 5.56 -54.93
C ASP A 106 -22.56 5.07 -53.57
N PHE A 107 -22.00 5.69 -52.54
CA PHE A 107 -22.42 5.52 -51.16
C PHE A 107 -23.78 6.20 -50.98
N GLY A 108 -24.86 5.46 -51.22
CA GLY A 108 -26.22 5.94 -51.02
C GLY A 108 -26.53 6.34 -49.57
N ARG A 109 -27.81 6.59 -49.25
CA ARG A 109 -28.28 7.09 -47.94
C ARG A 109 -27.80 6.27 -46.72
N ILE A 110 -27.63 4.95 -46.88
CA ILE A 110 -27.24 4.01 -45.80
C ILE A 110 -25.79 4.22 -45.35
N ALA A 111 -24.88 4.52 -46.29
CA ALA A 111 -23.49 4.80 -45.99
C ALA A 111 -23.33 6.16 -45.28
N ALA A 112 -24.12 7.16 -45.65
CA ALA A 112 -24.17 8.45 -44.94
C ALA A 112 -24.68 8.31 -43.49
N GLN A 113 -25.70 7.48 -43.25
CA GLN A 113 -26.18 7.20 -41.89
C GLN A 113 -25.17 6.41 -41.07
N SER A 114 -24.50 5.42 -41.67
CA SER A 114 -23.44 4.65 -41.01
C SER A 114 -22.22 5.52 -40.69
N ALA A 115 -21.82 6.40 -41.61
CA ALA A 115 -20.76 7.38 -41.38
C ALA A 115 -21.11 8.33 -40.24
N LYS A 116 -22.34 8.86 -40.19
CA LYS A 116 -22.79 9.68 -39.05
C LYS A 116 -22.66 8.92 -37.72
N GLN A 117 -23.04 7.64 -37.69
CA GLN A 117 -22.95 6.83 -36.46
C GLN A 117 -21.51 6.59 -36.03
N VAL A 118 -20.62 6.23 -36.95
CA VAL A 118 -19.19 6.00 -36.67
C VAL A 118 -18.50 7.31 -36.26
N ILE A 119 -18.80 8.42 -36.91
CA ILE A 119 -18.30 9.75 -36.53
C ILE A 119 -18.74 10.08 -35.11
N VAL A 120 -20.03 9.94 -34.77
CA VAL A 120 -20.51 10.20 -33.40
C VAL A 120 -19.84 9.29 -32.36
N GLN A 121 -19.56 8.03 -32.72
CA GLN A 121 -18.80 7.12 -31.85
C GLN A 121 -17.36 7.58 -31.65
N LYS A 122 -16.65 7.93 -32.74
CA LYS A 122 -15.26 8.40 -32.71
C LYS A 122 -15.10 9.74 -32.00
N VAL A 123 -16.06 10.66 -32.17
CA VAL A 123 -16.15 11.91 -31.39
C VAL A 123 -16.23 11.59 -29.90
N ARG A 124 -17.12 10.68 -29.50
CA ARG A 124 -17.27 10.26 -28.09
C ARG A 124 -16.05 9.55 -27.55
N GLU A 125 -15.31 8.80 -28.37
CA GLU A 125 -14.03 8.20 -27.97
C GLU A 125 -12.99 9.30 -27.71
N ALA A 126 -12.81 10.23 -28.65
CA ALA A 126 -11.87 11.34 -28.49
C ALA A 126 -12.21 12.24 -27.29
N GLU A 127 -13.49 12.54 -27.06
CA GLU A 127 -13.95 13.28 -25.88
C GLU A 127 -13.61 12.54 -24.58
N ARG A 128 -13.82 11.23 -24.54
CA ARG A 128 -13.52 10.38 -23.37
C ARG A 128 -12.02 10.31 -23.08
N ASP A 129 -11.20 10.15 -24.12
CA ASP A 129 -9.74 10.08 -23.97
C ASP A 129 -9.21 11.41 -23.44
N ARG A 130 -9.66 12.52 -24.02
CA ARG A 130 -9.31 13.87 -23.55
C ARG A 130 -9.74 14.12 -22.10
N GLN A 131 -10.95 13.68 -21.72
CA GLN A 131 -11.43 13.80 -20.35
C GLN A 131 -10.55 12.96 -19.41
N PHE A 132 -10.18 11.74 -19.79
CA PHE A 132 -9.29 10.92 -18.98
C PHE A 132 -7.94 11.60 -18.75
N ASP A 133 -7.31 12.10 -19.81
CA ASP A 133 -5.98 12.72 -19.73
C ASP A 133 -6.03 13.98 -18.84
N GLU A 134 -7.10 14.79 -18.92
CA GLU A 134 -7.28 15.97 -18.04
C GLU A 134 -7.39 15.60 -16.55
N PHE A 135 -8.12 14.55 -16.20
CA PHE A 135 -8.32 14.17 -14.80
C PHE A 135 -7.21 13.28 -14.24
N LYS A 136 -6.47 12.59 -15.11
CA LYS A 136 -5.27 11.84 -14.72
C LYS A 136 -4.23 12.77 -14.09
N ASP A 137 -4.02 13.94 -14.68
CA ASP A 137 -3.06 14.93 -14.17
C ASP A 137 -3.54 15.61 -12.88
N ARG A 138 -4.83 15.45 -12.52
CA ARG A 138 -5.46 16.02 -11.33
C ARG A 138 -5.68 15.00 -10.21
N LEU A 139 -5.06 13.82 -10.32
CA LEU A 139 -4.99 12.86 -9.22
C LEU A 139 -4.36 13.53 -8.00
N GLY A 140 -5.00 13.41 -6.85
CA GLY A 140 -4.52 14.03 -5.61
C GLY A 140 -4.99 15.48 -5.39
N GLU A 141 -5.84 16.02 -6.25
CA GLU A 141 -6.41 17.36 -6.09
C GLU A 141 -7.83 17.35 -5.51
N ILE A 142 -8.23 18.50 -4.95
CA ILE A 142 -9.63 18.76 -4.61
C ILE A 142 -10.34 19.33 -5.83
N VAL A 143 -11.43 18.69 -6.22
CA VAL A 143 -12.33 19.16 -7.28
C VAL A 143 -13.64 19.64 -6.69
N ASN A 144 -14.19 20.66 -7.32
CA ASN A 144 -15.50 21.20 -6.98
C ASN A 144 -16.51 20.75 -8.03
N GLY A 145 -17.68 20.29 -7.60
CA GLY A 145 -18.74 19.89 -8.51
C GLY A 145 -20.13 20.08 -7.92
N THR A 146 -21.13 19.74 -8.72
CA THR A 146 -22.55 19.79 -8.32
C THR A 146 -23.17 18.41 -8.38
N VAL A 147 -23.89 18.02 -7.34
CA VAL A 147 -24.54 16.71 -7.27
C VAL A 147 -25.63 16.62 -8.33
N LYS A 148 -25.44 15.69 -9.27
CA LYS A 148 -26.35 15.46 -10.40
C LYS A 148 -27.39 14.39 -10.10
N ARG A 149 -27.04 13.36 -9.34
CA ARG A 149 -27.99 12.35 -8.84
C ARG A 149 -27.38 11.52 -7.72
N VAL A 150 -28.25 10.88 -6.95
CA VAL A 150 -27.89 9.96 -5.86
C VAL A 150 -28.54 8.61 -6.17
N GLU A 151 -27.73 7.57 -6.30
CA GLU A 151 -28.14 6.21 -6.71
C GLU A 151 -27.68 5.18 -5.68
N TYR A 152 -28.60 4.54 -4.97
CA TYR A 152 -28.31 3.45 -4.02
C TYR A 152 -27.16 3.74 -3.02
N GLY A 153 -26.97 5.01 -2.65
CA GLY A 153 -25.91 5.46 -1.74
C GLY A 153 -24.63 5.97 -2.43
N ASN A 154 -24.50 5.82 -3.75
CA ASN A 154 -23.47 6.50 -4.54
C ASN A 154 -23.96 7.88 -4.96
N VAL A 155 -23.06 8.86 -4.98
CA VAL A 155 -23.35 10.23 -5.40
C VAL A 155 -22.61 10.50 -6.71
N ILE A 156 -23.36 10.87 -7.75
CA ILE A 156 -22.79 11.27 -9.03
C ILE A 156 -22.70 12.78 -9.05
N VAL A 157 -21.48 13.27 -9.24
CA VAL A 157 -21.11 14.68 -9.20
C VAL A 157 -20.75 15.14 -10.61
N ASP A 158 -21.38 16.21 -11.05
CA ASP A 158 -21.01 16.91 -12.28
C ASP A 158 -19.82 17.83 -12.02
N LEU A 159 -18.71 17.56 -12.71
CA LEU A 159 -17.47 18.34 -12.67
C LEU A 159 -17.38 19.32 -13.85
N GLY A 160 -18.47 19.47 -14.63
CA GLY A 160 -18.59 20.34 -15.80
C GLY A 160 -18.05 19.71 -17.09
N ARG A 161 -16.83 19.14 -17.05
CA ARG A 161 -16.21 18.44 -18.19
C ARG A 161 -16.30 16.92 -18.09
N GLY A 162 -16.85 16.40 -16.99
CA GLY A 162 -16.90 14.99 -16.68
C GLY A 162 -17.84 14.68 -15.53
N GLU A 163 -18.15 13.40 -15.34
CA GLU A 163 -18.90 12.92 -14.18
C GLU A 163 -17.93 12.21 -13.23
N GLY A 164 -17.98 12.59 -11.96
CA GLY A 164 -17.30 11.91 -10.87
C GLY A 164 -18.29 11.09 -10.03
N ILE A 165 -17.79 10.02 -9.43
CA ILE A 165 -18.58 9.17 -8.54
C ILE A 165 -17.95 9.16 -7.15
N ILE A 166 -18.75 9.53 -6.15
CA ILE A 166 -18.45 9.29 -4.73
C ILE A 166 -19.17 8.00 -4.35
N ARG A 167 -18.41 6.96 -4.02
CA ARG A 167 -18.98 5.70 -3.53
C ARG A 167 -19.51 5.89 -2.11
N ARG A 168 -20.45 5.03 -1.70
CA ARG A 168 -21.01 5.07 -0.35
C ARG A 168 -19.94 5.03 0.76
N ASP A 169 -18.91 4.19 0.58
CA ASP A 169 -17.82 4.03 1.56
C ASP A 169 -16.82 5.20 1.54
N GLU A 170 -16.85 5.98 0.45
CA GLU A 170 -16.02 7.17 0.25
C GLU A 170 -16.75 8.47 0.63
N MET A 171 -17.97 8.35 1.15
CA MET A 171 -18.79 9.45 1.63
C MET A 171 -18.70 9.54 3.15
N ILE A 172 -18.70 10.77 3.69
CA ILE A 172 -18.69 10.96 5.14
C ILE A 172 -19.97 10.35 5.73
N PRO A 173 -19.87 9.49 6.76
CA PRO A 173 -21.05 8.91 7.39
C PRO A 173 -22.04 9.99 7.85
N ARG A 174 -23.34 9.76 7.57
CA ARG A 174 -24.45 10.67 7.91
C ARG A 174 -24.47 12.00 7.15
N GLU A 175 -23.59 12.19 6.18
CA GLU A 175 -23.70 13.29 5.22
C GLU A 175 -24.85 13.03 4.24
N ASN A 176 -25.77 13.99 4.13
CA ASN A 176 -26.91 13.89 3.23
C ASN A 176 -26.72 14.82 2.04
N MET A 177 -26.35 14.24 0.89
CA MET A 177 -26.26 14.99 -0.37
C MET A 177 -27.57 14.94 -1.15
N ARG A 178 -27.98 16.09 -1.70
CA ARG A 178 -29.18 16.24 -2.52
C ARG A 178 -28.82 16.75 -3.91
N TYR A 179 -29.75 16.54 -4.84
CA TYR A 179 -29.66 17.10 -6.18
C TYR A 179 -29.43 18.61 -6.14
N GLY A 180 -28.40 19.09 -6.85
CA GLY A 180 -28.05 20.50 -6.94
C GLY A 180 -27.11 21.02 -5.85
N ASP A 181 -26.77 20.21 -4.85
CA ASP A 181 -25.81 20.61 -3.82
C ASP A 181 -24.41 20.75 -4.42
N ARG A 182 -23.64 21.71 -3.92
CA ARG A 182 -22.22 21.86 -4.26
C ARG A 182 -21.39 21.00 -3.32
N VAL A 183 -20.48 20.22 -3.88
CA VAL A 183 -19.62 19.31 -3.14
C VAL A 183 -18.17 19.51 -3.56
N ARG A 184 -17.26 19.51 -2.58
CA ARG A 184 -15.82 19.40 -2.80
C ARG A 184 -15.40 17.97 -2.51
N ALA A 185 -14.56 17.38 -3.33
CA ALA A 185 -14.08 16.02 -3.06
C ALA A 185 -12.66 15.84 -3.58
N TYR A 186 -11.95 14.90 -2.97
CA TYR A 186 -10.60 14.51 -3.37
C TYR A 186 -10.65 13.48 -4.49
N VAL A 187 -9.90 13.71 -5.56
CA VAL A 187 -9.75 12.73 -6.64
C VAL A 187 -8.70 11.70 -6.22
N TYR A 188 -9.13 10.50 -5.84
CA TYR A 188 -8.20 9.46 -5.39
C TYR A 188 -7.83 8.47 -6.50
N ASP A 189 -8.69 8.29 -7.51
CA ASP A 189 -8.44 7.33 -8.60
C ASP A 189 -9.21 7.75 -9.87
N VAL A 190 -8.63 7.50 -11.04
CA VAL A 190 -9.21 7.78 -12.35
C VAL A 190 -8.98 6.57 -13.24
N ARG A 191 -10.07 5.89 -13.63
CA ARG A 191 -10.01 4.65 -14.42
C ARG A 191 -10.59 4.83 -15.81
N ARG A 192 -9.97 4.19 -16.81
CA ARG A 192 -10.54 4.06 -18.16
C ARG A 192 -11.56 2.91 -18.17
N GLU A 193 -12.81 3.19 -18.49
CA GLU A 193 -13.80 2.16 -18.77
C GLU A 193 -14.39 2.26 -20.18
N GLN A 194 -14.96 1.15 -20.66
CA GLN A 194 -15.61 1.06 -21.96
C GLN A 194 -16.75 2.07 -22.16
N ARG A 195 -17.35 2.57 -21.08
CA ARG A 195 -18.45 3.55 -21.10
C ARG A 195 -18.02 5.00 -20.87
N GLY A 196 -16.75 5.27 -20.59
CA GLY A 196 -16.29 6.59 -20.11
C GLY A 196 -15.14 6.45 -19.12
N PRO A 197 -14.26 7.46 -18.98
CA PRO A 197 -13.43 7.52 -17.80
C PRO A 197 -14.32 7.68 -16.56
N GLN A 198 -14.08 6.86 -15.56
CA GLN A 198 -14.70 7.00 -14.24
C GLN A 198 -13.72 7.71 -13.31
N ILE A 199 -14.16 8.85 -12.76
CA ILE A 199 -13.39 9.65 -11.81
C ILE A 199 -13.92 9.30 -10.42
N PHE A 200 -13.12 8.62 -9.62
CA PHE A 200 -13.49 8.27 -8.26
C PHE A 200 -13.11 9.38 -7.30
N LEU A 201 -14.12 9.83 -6.57
CA LEU A 201 -14.04 10.92 -5.63
C LEU A 201 -14.21 10.39 -4.20
N SER A 202 -13.45 10.95 -3.27
CA SER A 202 -13.53 10.63 -1.85
C SER A 202 -13.64 11.86 -0.99
N ARG A 203 -14.45 11.76 0.06
CA ARG A 203 -14.52 12.73 1.16
C ARG A 203 -14.06 12.13 2.48
N THR A 204 -13.78 10.84 2.54
CA THR A 204 -13.27 10.13 3.72
C THR A 204 -11.74 10.02 3.73
N HIS A 205 -11.09 10.06 2.57
CA HIS A 205 -9.64 9.92 2.44
C HIS A 205 -8.86 10.98 3.30
N PRO A 206 -7.81 10.61 4.04
CA PRO A 206 -7.05 11.55 4.89
C PRO A 206 -6.47 12.74 4.11
N GLN A 207 -6.00 12.51 2.90
CA GLN A 207 -5.47 13.56 2.01
C GLN A 207 -6.50 14.64 1.66
N PHE A 208 -7.80 14.34 1.73
CA PHE A 208 -8.82 15.37 1.55
C PHE A 208 -8.70 16.47 2.61
N MET A 209 -8.49 16.09 3.88
CA MET A 209 -8.30 17.04 4.97
C MET A 209 -6.98 17.82 4.81
N VAL A 210 -5.88 17.16 4.43
CA VAL A 210 -4.58 17.82 4.17
C VAL A 210 -4.73 18.92 3.13
N LYS A 211 -5.39 18.61 2.01
CA LYS A 211 -5.62 19.57 0.92
C LYS A 211 -6.58 20.69 1.32
N LEU A 212 -7.59 20.42 2.16
CA LEU A 212 -8.44 21.47 2.74
C LEU A 212 -7.65 22.44 3.61
N PHE A 213 -6.78 21.93 4.49
CA PHE A 213 -5.89 22.78 5.29
C PHE A 213 -4.88 23.55 4.42
N THR A 214 -4.36 22.94 3.36
CA THR A 214 -3.46 23.61 2.42
C THR A 214 -4.13 24.80 1.74
N MET A 215 -5.43 24.71 1.42
CA MET A 215 -6.17 25.85 0.85
C MET A 215 -6.53 26.92 1.87
N GLU A 216 -6.74 26.54 3.13
CA GLU A 216 -7.18 27.45 4.20
C GLU A 216 -6.01 28.16 4.92
N VAL A 217 -4.84 27.52 4.97
CA VAL A 217 -3.65 27.97 5.70
C VAL A 217 -2.51 28.29 4.70
N PRO A 218 -2.26 29.57 4.39
CA PRO A 218 -1.21 29.97 3.46
C PRO A 218 0.18 29.46 3.85
N GLU A 219 0.48 29.38 5.14
CA GLU A 219 1.75 28.91 5.67
C GLU A 219 2.03 27.43 5.33
N ILE A 220 0.98 26.62 5.13
CA ILE A 220 1.10 25.24 4.63
C ILE A 220 1.34 25.23 3.12
N TYR A 221 0.66 26.11 2.37
CA TYR A 221 0.85 26.25 0.93
C TYR A 221 2.29 26.69 0.57
N ASP A 222 2.85 27.63 1.35
CA ASP A 222 4.21 28.14 1.17
C ASP A 222 5.29 27.16 1.69
N GLY A 223 4.89 26.02 2.29
CA GLY A 223 5.81 25.00 2.80
C GLY A 223 6.54 25.38 4.10
N ILE A 224 6.11 26.46 4.77
CA ILE A 224 6.63 26.88 6.08
C ILE A 224 6.19 25.88 7.15
N ILE A 225 4.90 25.50 7.12
CA ILE A 225 4.33 24.48 7.99
C ILE A 225 4.11 23.22 7.17
N GLN A 226 4.53 22.07 7.72
CA GLN A 226 4.31 20.77 7.12
C GLN A 226 3.37 19.95 8.00
N ILE A 227 2.39 19.31 7.36
CA ILE A 227 1.57 18.26 8.00
C ILE A 227 2.35 16.95 7.87
N LYS A 228 2.83 16.40 8.98
CA LYS A 228 3.64 15.16 9.00
C LYS A 228 2.79 13.90 8.99
N SER A 229 1.70 13.90 9.74
CA SER A 229 0.83 12.73 9.88
C SER A 229 -0.62 13.16 10.08
N VAL A 230 -1.54 12.29 9.66
CA VAL A 230 -2.98 12.51 9.73
C VAL A 230 -3.67 11.20 10.09
N ALA A 231 -4.40 11.20 11.21
CA ALA A 231 -5.27 10.11 11.61
C ALA A 231 -6.72 10.60 11.63
N ARG A 232 -7.63 9.83 11.02
CA ARG A 232 -9.00 10.30 10.78
C ARG A 232 -10.03 9.20 11.00
N ASP A 233 -11.06 9.52 11.76
CA ASP A 233 -12.34 8.79 11.83
C ASP A 233 -13.42 9.68 11.17
N PRO A 234 -13.69 9.49 9.87
CA PRO A 234 -14.45 10.43 9.05
C PRO A 234 -15.82 10.78 9.63
N GLY A 235 -16.12 12.08 9.72
CA GLY A 235 -17.39 12.61 10.24
C GLY A 235 -17.53 12.57 11.76
N SER A 236 -16.50 12.13 12.50
CA SER A 236 -16.49 12.18 13.96
C SER A 236 -15.31 12.98 14.49
N ARG A 237 -14.09 12.48 14.31
CA ARG A 237 -12.89 13.08 14.91
C ARG A 237 -11.64 12.79 14.07
N ALA A 238 -10.71 13.73 14.06
CA ALA A 238 -9.42 13.59 13.43
C ALA A 238 -8.32 14.22 14.27
N LYS A 239 -7.10 13.72 14.09
CA LYS A 239 -5.87 14.26 14.64
C LYS A 239 -4.92 14.57 13.50
N ILE A 240 -4.32 15.76 13.51
CA ILE A 240 -3.28 16.15 12.55
C ILE A 240 -2.02 16.56 13.29
N ALA A 241 -0.87 16.07 12.82
CA ALA A 241 0.43 16.40 13.38
C ALA A 241 1.14 17.42 12.46
N VAL A 242 1.50 18.57 13.01
CA VAL A 242 2.09 19.69 12.27
C VAL A 242 3.44 20.09 12.85
N ILE A 243 4.38 20.44 11.98
CA ILE A 243 5.67 21.03 12.35
C ILE A 243 5.90 22.29 11.52
N SER A 244 6.52 23.29 12.13
CA SER A 244 7.02 24.47 11.42
C SER A 244 8.50 24.30 11.11
N ASN A 245 8.90 24.60 9.88
CA ASN A 245 10.31 24.74 9.51
C ASN A 245 10.92 26.07 10.02
N ASP A 246 10.06 27.02 10.42
CA ASP A 246 10.48 28.30 11.01
C ASP A 246 10.09 28.36 12.49
N SER A 247 11.10 28.44 13.35
CA SER A 247 10.95 28.56 14.81
C SER A 247 10.17 29.81 15.27
N SER A 248 10.05 30.84 14.44
CA SER A 248 9.31 32.06 14.76
C SER A 248 7.79 31.93 14.57
N ILE A 249 7.34 30.84 13.95
CA ILE A 249 5.94 30.60 13.60
C ILE A 249 5.44 29.40 14.40
N ASP A 250 4.40 29.62 15.21
CA ASP A 250 3.68 28.55 15.89
C ASP A 250 2.80 27.79 14.89
N PRO A 251 3.08 26.50 14.60
CA PRO A 251 2.32 25.75 13.62
C PRO A 251 0.87 25.51 14.04
N VAL A 252 0.61 25.33 15.34
CA VAL A 252 -0.75 25.07 15.84
C VAL A 252 -1.59 26.34 15.72
N GLY A 253 -1.07 27.47 16.22
CA GLY A 253 -1.74 28.76 16.14
C GLY A 253 -2.05 29.19 14.70
N ALA A 254 -1.12 28.96 13.77
CA ALA A 254 -1.33 29.26 12.34
C ALA A 254 -2.45 28.41 11.71
N CYS A 255 -2.53 27.12 12.03
CA CYS A 255 -3.58 26.24 11.51
C CYS A 255 -4.96 26.51 12.15
N VAL A 256 -5.00 26.92 13.43
CA VAL A 256 -6.25 27.28 14.12
C VAL A 256 -6.79 28.62 13.61
N GLY A 257 -5.91 29.62 13.45
CA GLY A 257 -6.28 30.97 13.07
C GLY A 257 -7.00 31.75 14.18
N MET A 258 -7.39 33.00 13.88
CA MET A 258 -8.03 33.89 14.85
C MET A 258 -9.32 33.28 15.42
N ARG A 259 -9.31 32.91 16.71
CA ARG A 259 -10.42 32.22 17.40
C ARG A 259 -10.88 30.93 16.68
N GLY A 260 -9.97 30.22 16.03
CA GLY A 260 -10.32 28.97 15.34
C GLY A 260 -10.97 29.17 13.96
N SER A 261 -10.94 30.36 13.38
CA SER A 261 -11.65 30.64 12.12
C SER A 261 -11.26 29.69 10.98
N ARG A 262 -9.97 29.36 10.86
CA ARG A 262 -9.43 28.50 9.79
C ARG A 262 -9.85 27.05 10.00
N VAL A 263 -9.58 26.50 11.19
CA VAL A 263 -10.00 25.13 11.53
C VAL A 263 -11.52 24.96 11.42
N GLN A 264 -12.32 25.93 11.84
CA GLN A 264 -13.79 25.86 11.71
C GLN A 264 -14.28 25.83 10.26
N ALA A 265 -13.58 26.49 9.33
CA ALA A 265 -13.91 26.41 7.90
C ALA A 265 -13.71 24.98 7.36
N VAL A 266 -12.62 24.31 7.76
CA VAL A 266 -12.36 22.91 7.41
C VAL A 266 -13.36 21.97 8.09
N VAL A 267 -13.63 22.16 9.39
CA VAL A 267 -14.64 21.39 10.14
C VAL A 267 -16.03 21.50 9.49
N GLY A 268 -16.40 22.68 9.02
CA GLY A 268 -17.66 22.91 8.30
C GLY A 268 -17.75 22.12 7.00
N GLU A 269 -16.64 22.01 6.25
CA GLU A 269 -16.58 21.18 5.04
C GLU A 269 -16.66 19.68 5.35
N LEU A 270 -16.14 19.24 6.51
CA LEU A 270 -16.15 17.85 6.97
C LEU A 270 -17.38 17.48 7.83
N GLN A 271 -18.49 18.22 7.71
CA GLN A 271 -19.76 17.96 8.41
C GLN A 271 -19.66 17.93 9.95
N GLY A 272 -18.81 18.78 10.53
CA GLY A 272 -18.68 18.91 11.98
C GLY A 272 -17.73 17.91 12.63
N GLU A 273 -16.88 17.26 11.83
CA GLU A 273 -15.76 16.44 12.32
C GLU A 273 -14.86 17.25 13.26
N LYS A 274 -14.59 16.74 14.47
CA LYS A 274 -13.74 17.44 15.44
C LYS A 274 -12.27 17.22 15.09
N ILE A 275 -11.53 18.29 14.83
CA ILE A 275 -10.12 18.21 14.42
C ILE A 275 -9.25 18.69 15.58
N ASP A 276 -8.38 17.81 16.08
CA ASP A 276 -7.32 18.16 17.02
C ASP A 276 -6.01 18.40 16.25
N ILE A 277 -5.39 19.56 16.47
CA ILE A 277 -4.14 19.96 15.81
C ILE A 277 -3.02 19.85 16.84
N ILE A 278 -2.04 19.00 16.55
CA ILE A 278 -1.03 18.55 17.51
C ILE A 278 0.36 18.94 16.98
N PRO A 279 1.24 19.51 17.82
CA PRO A 279 2.62 19.75 17.41
C PRO A 279 3.35 18.41 17.27
N TRP A 280 3.94 18.19 16.11
CA TRP A 280 4.78 17.02 15.87
C TRP A 280 6.13 17.19 16.57
N SER A 281 6.64 16.09 17.15
CA SER A 281 7.95 16.03 17.81
C SER A 281 8.73 14.84 17.27
N GLN A 282 10.06 14.95 17.21
CA GLN A 282 10.95 13.83 16.89
C GLN A 282 11.03 12.82 18.04
N ASP A 283 10.93 13.30 19.27
CA ASP A 283 10.89 12.44 20.46
C ASP A 283 9.52 11.72 20.55
N PRO A 284 9.48 10.37 20.46
CA PRO A 284 8.24 9.60 20.47
C PRO A 284 7.41 9.81 21.74
N ALA A 285 8.07 9.90 22.91
CA ALA A 285 7.39 10.11 24.18
C ALA A 285 6.63 11.45 24.18
N SER A 286 7.32 12.54 23.85
CA SER A 286 6.69 13.86 23.72
C SER A 286 5.59 13.88 22.67
N PHE A 287 5.77 13.20 21.53
CA PHE A 287 4.77 13.17 20.48
C PHE A 287 3.49 12.43 20.91
N ILE A 288 3.60 11.35 21.67
CA ILE A 288 2.46 10.56 22.17
C ILE A 288 1.69 11.31 23.24
N VAL A 289 2.38 11.97 24.17
CA VAL A 289 1.74 12.86 25.15
C VAL A 289 0.89 13.91 24.45
N ASN A 290 1.44 14.53 23.39
CA ASN A 290 0.72 15.49 22.58
C ASN A 290 -0.45 14.84 21.79
N ALA A 291 -0.28 13.60 21.31
CA ALA A 291 -1.30 12.88 20.55
C ALA A 291 -2.52 12.46 21.40
N LEU A 292 -2.31 12.13 22.68
CA LEU A 292 -3.37 11.72 23.61
C LEU A 292 -4.22 12.87 24.15
N GLN A 293 -3.85 14.13 23.86
CA GLN A 293 -4.66 15.29 24.22
C GLN A 293 -6.12 15.11 23.80
N PRO A 294 -7.09 15.41 24.69
CA PRO A 294 -6.96 16.24 25.90
C PRO A 294 -6.62 15.50 27.20
N ALA A 295 -6.29 14.21 27.18
CA ALA A 295 -5.88 13.50 28.39
C ALA A 295 -4.42 13.86 28.75
N GLU A 296 -4.18 14.11 30.04
CA GLU A 296 -2.87 14.27 30.64
C GLU A 296 -2.28 12.90 30.97
N VAL A 297 -1.00 12.77 30.66
CA VAL A 297 -0.23 11.54 30.82
C VAL A 297 0.71 11.71 32.01
N ALA A 298 0.74 10.71 32.90
CA ALA A 298 1.61 10.72 34.07
C ALA A 298 3.03 10.21 33.71
N LYS A 299 3.10 9.09 32.99
CA LYS A 299 4.37 8.43 32.62
C LYS A 299 4.20 7.73 31.28
N VAL A 300 5.27 7.69 30.50
CA VAL A 300 5.37 6.91 29.26
C VAL A 300 6.54 5.95 29.41
N VAL A 301 6.32 4.67 29.12
CA VAL A 301 7.34 3.63 29.05
C VAL A 301 7.41 3.16 27.61
N LEU A 302 8.59 3.27 27.02
CA LEU A 302 8.86 2.92 25.62
C LEU A 302 9.48 1.52 25.60
N ASP A 303 8.95 0.66 24.75
CA ASP A 303 9.55 -0.61 24.37
C ASP A 303 9.92 -0.51 22.88
N GLU A 304 11.19 -0.24 22.59
CA GLU A 304 11.68 -0.02 21.23
C GLU A 304 11.71 -1.32 20.41
N ASP A 305 11.92 -2.47 21.05
CA ASP A 305 12.01 -3.77 20.39
C ASP A 305 10.63 -4.26 19.94
N ALA A 306 9.58 -4.01 20.75
CA ALA A 306 8.22 -4.45 20.46
C ALA A 306 7.36 -3.44 19.68
N GLU A 307 7.91 -2.28 19.27
CA GLU A 307 7.16 -1.14 18.71
C GLU A 307 5.92 -0.76 19.54
N ARG A 308 6.01 -0.95 20.87
CA ARG A 308 4.91 -0.80 21.81
C ARG A 308 5.23 0.29 22.82
N ILE A 309 4.20 1.06 23.17
CA ILE A 309 4.33 2.13 24.14
C ILE A 309 3.24 2.01 25.20
N GLU A 310 3.68 1.97 26.44
CA GLU A 310 2.80 1.88 27.59
C GLU A 310 2.65 3.27 28.20
N VAL A 311 1.41 3.72 28.33
CA VAL A 311 1.07 5.05 28.80
C VAL A 311 0.29 4.93 30.10
N VAL A 312 0.87 5.50 31.16
CA VAL A 312 0.25 5.54 32.47
C VAL A 312 -0.51 6.85 32.61
N VAL A 313 -1.80 6.74 32.93
CA VAL A 313 -2.69 7.88 33.16
C VAL A 313 -3.35 7.80 34.54
N PRO A 314 -3.72 8.94 35.14
CA PRO A 314 -4.54 8.92 36.35
C PRO A 314 -5.90 8.27 36.09
N ASP A 315 -6.49 7.61 37.11
CA ASP A 315 -7.78 6.91 37.01
C ASP A 315 -8.91 7.79 36.43
N GLU A 316 -8.93 9.07 36.82
CA GLU A 316 -9.92 10.04 36.36
C GLU A 316 -9.81 10.32 34.86
N GLN A 317 -8.63 10.12 34.28
CA GLN A 317 -8.30 10.43 32.89
C GLN A 317 -8.32 9.21 31.97
N LEU A 318 -8.35 7.98 32.52
CA LEU A 318 -8.38 6.73 31.75
C LEU A 318 -9.49 6.71 30.68
N SER A 319 -10.70 7.09 31.07
CA SER A 319 -11.85 7.15 30.17
C SER A 319 -11.67 8.19 29.04
N LEU A 320 -10.98 9.30 29.33
CA LEU A 320 -10.70 10.35 28.36
C LEU A 320 -9.59 9.94 27.39
N ALA A 321 -8.54 9.29 27.90
CA ALA A 321 -7.39 8.80 27.15
C ALA A 321 -7.79 7.72 26.14
N ILE A 322 -8.60 6.75 26.56
CA ILE A 322 -9.19 5.73 25.67
C ILE A 322 -10.18 6.38 24.70
N GLY A 323 -11.05 7.24 25.22
CA GLY A 323 -12.14 7.87 24.47
C GLY A 323 -13.29 6.92 24.13
N ARG A 324 -14.34 7.45 23.50
CA ARG A 324 -15.53 6.66 23.16
C ARG A 324 -15.17 5.51 22.20
N ARG A 325 -15.37 4.27 22.62
CA ARG A 325 -15.02 3.05 21.84
C ARG A 325 -13.53 3.02 21.42
N GLY A 326 -12.64 3.52 22.27
CA GLY A 326 -11.21 3.56 21.95
C GLY A 326 -10.85 4.54 20.83
N GLN A 327 -11.72 5.49 20.49
CA GLN A 327 -11.47 6.40 19.36
C GLN A 327 -10.23 7.26 19.57
N ASN A 328 -9.95 7.73 20.79
CA ASN A 328 -8.82 8.64 21.01
C ASN A 328 -7.48 7.89 20.93
N VAL A 329 -7.37 6.75 21.61
CA VAL A 329 -6.18 5.89 21.55
C VAL A 329 -5.93 5.37 20.13
N ARG A 330 -6.96 4.95 19.39
CA ARG A 330 -6.82 4.50 17.99
C ARG A 330 -6.30 5.60 17.08
N LEU A 331 -6.83 6.82 17.23
CA LEU A 331 -6.37 7.97 16.44
C LEU A 331 -4.93 8.37 16.82
N ALA A 332 -4.57 8.28 18.10
CA ALA A 332 -3.21 8.54 18.55
C ALA A 332 -2.23 7.50 17.97
N SER A 333 -2.54 6.21 18.09
CA SER A 333 -1.75 5.11 17.53
C SER A 333 -1.58 5.24 16.02
N GLN A 334 -2.65 5.52 15.26
CA GLN A 334 -2.55 5.78 13.82
C GLN A 334 -1.74 7.04 13.47
N LEU A 335 -1.73 8.04 14.34
CA LEU A 335 -0.99 9.28 14.10
C LEU A 335 0.51 9.09 14.33
N THR A 336 0.88 8.37 15.39
CA THR A 336 2.27 8.16 15.80
C THR A 336 2.91 6.96 15.13
N GLY A 337 2.13 5.97 14.71
CA GLY A 337 2.60 4.71 14.15
C GLY A 337 2.87 3.62 15.21
N TRP A 338 2.73 3.94 16.49
CA TRP A 338 3.04 3.03 17.61
C TRP A 338 1.77 2.37 18.15
N ASP A 339 1.87 1.15 18.67
CA ASP A 339 0.79 0.55 19.46
C ASP A 339 0.81 1.12 20.88
N ILE A 340 -0.32 1.70 21.30
CA ILE A 340 -0.42 2.45 22.55
C ILE A 340 -1.31 1.68 23.52
N ASP A 341 -0.71 1.14 24.58
CA ASP A 341 -1.44 0.55 25.70
C ASP A 341 -1.62 1.60 26.80
N ILE A 342 -2.82 1.69 27.36
CA ILE A 342 -3.16 2.69 28.37
C ILE A 342 -3.56 1.97 29.66
N MET A 343 -2.84 2.25 30.73
CA MET A 343 -3.07 1.67 32.05
C MET A 343 -3.09 2.74 33.14
N THR A 344 -3.62 2.38 34.29
CA THR A 344 -3.62 3.26 35.46
C THR A 344 -2.33 3.14 36.26
N GLU A 345 -2.05 4.13 37.13
CA GLU A 345 -0.91 4.06 38.06
C GLU A 345 -0.98 2.82 38.97
N GLN A 346 -2.19 2.41 39.35
CA GLN A 346 -2.41 1.21 40.16
C GLN A 346 -2.11 -0.06 39.35
N GLU A 347 -2.60 -0.16 38.11
CA GLU A 347 -2.34 -1.30 37.23
C GLU A 347 -0.85 -1.45 36.91
N GLU A 348 -0.16 -0.34 36.64
CA GLU A 348 1.29 -0.33 36.41
C GLU A 348 2.06 -0.79 37.67
N SER A 349 1.63 -0.35 38.86
CA SER A 349 2.24 -0.78 40.11
C SER A 349 1.99 -2.28 40.41
N GLU A 350 0.78 -2.78 40.15
CA GLU A 350 0.43 -4.19 40.34
C GLU A 350 1.21 -5.08 39.37
N ARG A 351 1.35 -4.65 38.11
CA ARG A 351 2.15 -5.36 37.11
C ARG A 351 3.63 -5.39 37.50
N ARG A 352 4.23 -4.26 37.88
CA ARG A 352 5.61 -4.20 38.35
C ARG A 352 5.85 -5.10 39.56
N GLN A 353 4.91 -5.13 40.51
CA GLN A 353 5.02 -6.03 41.67
C GLN A 353 4.95 -7.49 41.25
N LYS A 354 4.10 -7.83 40.28
CA LYS A 354 3.97 -9.18 39.76
C LYS A 354 5.25 -9.62 39.04
N GLU A 355 5.79 -8.79 38.16
CA GLU A 355 7.06 -9.04 37.45
C GLU A 355 8.22 -9.16 38.43
N PHE A 356 8.28 -8.30 39.45
CA PHE A 356 9.28 -8.37 40.52
C PHE A 356 9.21 -9.70 41.30
N ASN A 357 8.00 -10.15 41.64
CA ASN A 357 7.80 -11.43 42.34
C ASN A 357 8.13 -12.62 41.43
N GLU A 358 7.79 -12.57 40.14
CA GLU A 358 8.12 -13.61 39.16
C GLU A 358 9.65 -13.73 38.99
N ARG A 359 10.36 -12.61 38.85
CA ARG A 359 11.83 -12.59 38.80
C ARG A 359 12.47 -13.08 40.10
N THR A 360 11.94 -12.66 41.25
CA THR A 360 12.41 -13.14 42.56
C THR A 360 12.27 -14.66 42.65
N ASN A 361 11.12 -15.22 42.28
CA ASN A 361 10.90 -16.67 42.29
C ASN A 361 11.82 -17.40 41.30
N LEU A 362 12.05 -16.83 40.12
CA LEU A 362 12.99 -17.37 39.14
C LEU A 362 14.39 -17.51 39.74
N PHE A 363 14.90 -16.46 40.39
CA PHE A 363 16.22 -16.50 41.02
C PHE A 363 16.29 -17.44 42.21
N MET A 364 15.24 -17.50 43.04
CA MET A 364 15.15 -18.45 44.15
C MET A 364 15.22 -19.90 43.66
N GLU A 365 14.44 -20.25 42.62
CA GLU A 365 14.39 -21.61 42.07
C GLU A 365 15.66 -21.96 41.29
N ALA A 366 16.22 -21.01 40.54
CA ALA A 366 17.38 -21.26 39.70
C ALA A 366 18.68 -21.34 40.51
N LEU A 367 18.86 -20.45 41.47
CA LEU A 367 20.12 -20.28 42.22
C LEU A 367 20.08 -20.94 43.61
N ASP A 368 18.93 -21.50 44.02
CA ASP A 368 18.71 -22.07 45.37
C ASP A 368 19.13 -21.08 46.47
N VAL A 369 18.67 -19.83 46.32
CA VAL A 369 18.93 -18.72 47.25
C VAL A 369 17.67 -18.40 48.05
N ASP A 370 17.85 -17.72 49.18
CA ASP A 370 16.73 -17.25 49.96
C ASP A 370 15.99 -16.09 49.27
N GLU A 371 14.79 -15.78 49.78
CA GLU A 371 13.94 -14.72 49.25
C GLU A 371 14.61 -13.34 49.30
N MET A 372 15.48 -13.09 50.30
CA MET A 372 16.15 -11.79 50.43
C MET A 372 17.16 -11.59 49.30
N VAL A 373 17.98 -12.60 49.02
CA VAL A 373 18.94 -12.57 47.90
C VAL A 373 18.20 -12.47 46.57
N GLY A 374 17.11 -13.23 46.37
CA GLY A 374 16.31 -13.16 45.15
C GLY A 374 15.68 -11.78 44.91
N GLN A 375 15.16 -11.13 45.96
CA GLN A 375 14.59 -9.79 45.88
C GLN A 375 15.65 -8.74 45.55
N VAL A 376 16.85 -8.86 46.15
CA VAL A 376 17.97 -7.95 45.88
C VAL A 376 18.38 -8.04 44.41
N LEU A 377 18.56 -9.25 43.88
CA LEU A 377 18.88 -9.46 42.46
C LEU A 377 17.81 -8.89 41.52
N ALA A 378 16.52 -9.12 41.82
CA ALA A 378 15.43 -8.55 41.04
C ALA A 378 15.37 -7.00 41.13
N SER A 379 15.79 -6.41 42.26
CA SER A 379 15.78 -4.96 42.47
C SER A 379 16.92 -4.23 41.75
N GLU A 380 18.06 -4.89 41.58
CA GLU A 380 19.20 -4.39 40.80
C GLU A 380 18.95 -4.46 39.28
N GLY A 381 17.87 -5.12 38.86
CA GLY A 381 17.37 -5.06 37.49
C GLY A 381 17.63 -6.30 36.65
N PHE A 382 18.28 -7.33 37.21
CA PHE A 382 18.50 -8.59 36.50
C PHE A 382 17.17 -9.21 36.08
N ALA A 383 17.05 -9.54 34.79
CA ALA A 383 15.84 -10.08 34.18
C ALA A 383 15.94 -11.59 33.93
N ALA A 384 17.15 -12.11 33.73
CA ALA A 384 17.40 -13.51 33.37
C ALA A 384 18.58 -14.10 34.14
N VAL A 385 18.63 -15.44 34.24
CA VAL A 385 19.73 -16.15 34.95
C VAL A 385 21.02 -16.10 34.13
N GLU A 386 20.90 -16.01 32.82
CA GLU A 386 21.97 -15.85 31.85
C GLU A 386 22.77 -14.57 32.10
N GLU A 387 22.09 -13.45 32.42
CA GLU A 387 22.75 -12.18 32.75
C GLU A 387 23.68 -12.37 33.95
N LEU A 388 23.21 -13.04 35.00
CA LEU A 388 24.01 -13.31 36.20
C LEU A 388 25.22 -14.23 35.93
N ALA A 389 25.10 -15.15 34.97
CA ALA A 389 26.17 -16.09 34.64
C ALA A 389 27.34 -15.43 33.89
N TYR A 390 27.07 -14.35 33.13
CA TYR A 390 28.02 -13.73 32.20
C TYR A 390 28.34 -12.26 32.49
N VAL A 391 27.62 -11.60 33.41
CA VAL A 391 27.96 -10.25 33.87
C VAL A 391 29.31 -10.24 34.59
N ASP A 392 29.98 -9.09 34.58
CA ASP A 392 31.22 -8.89 35.31
C ASP A 392 30.99 -9.07 36.81
N LEU A 393 31.90 -9.81 37.45
CA LEU A 393 31.84 -10.16 38.87
C LEU A 393 31.75 -8.93 39.78
N ASP A 394 32.40 -7.84 39.37
CA ASP A 394 32.40 -6.57 40.09
C ASP A 394 30.99 -5.94 40.16
N GLU A 395 30.12 -6.16 39.16
CA GLU A 395 28.75 -5.63 39.19
C GLU A 395 27.91 -6.34 40.25
N ILE A 396 28.01 -7.66 40.34
CA ILE A 396 27.33 -8.44 41.38
C ILE A 396 27.91 -8.15 42.77
N ALA A 397 29.24 -8.02 42.88
CA ALA A 397 29.90 -7.71 44.14
C ALA A 397 29.62 -6.27 44.63
N SER A 398 29.22 -5.37 43.73
CA SER A 398 28.86 -3.99 44.08
C SER A 398 27.48 -3.83 44.71
N ILE A 399 26.67 -4.89 44.67
CA ILE A 399 25.32 -4.92 45.23
C ILE A 399 25.39 -4.83 46.76
N ASP A 400 24.54 -3.97 47.35
CA ASP A 400 24.54 -3.74 48.79
C ASP A 400 24.20 -5.03 49.56
N GLY A 401 25.14 -5.48 50.39
CA GLY A 401 25.04 -6.72 51.14
C GLY A 401 25.73 -7.93 50.51
N PHE A 402 26.30 -7.82 49.31
CA PHE A 402 27.11 -8.87 48.69
C PHE A 402 28.61 -8.58 48.84
N ASP A 403 29.41 -9.63 48.78
CA ASP A 403 30.87 -9.61 48.77
C ASP A 403 31.39 -10.40 47.55
N GLU A 404 32.70 -10.33 47.28
CA GLU A 404 33.29 -11.03 46.13
C GLU A 404 33.06 -12.56 46.19
N ASP A 405 32.99 -13.13 47.40
CA ASP A 405 32.78 -14.57 47.60
C ASP A 405 31.33 -14.97 47.26
N THR A 406 30.33 -14.22 47.75
CA THR A 406 28.90 -14.45 47.44
C THR A 406 28.59 -14.18 45.98
N ALA A 407 29.18 -13.15 45.37
CA ALA A 407 29.06 -12.88 43.95
C ALA A 407 29.59 -14.05 43.09
N THR A 408 30.75 -14.59 43.48
CA THR A 408 31.33 -15.77 42.82
C THR A 408 30.44 -17.00 42.98
N GLU A 409 29.86 -17.19 44.16
CA GLU A 409 28.94 -18.30 44.43
C GLU A 409 27.66 -18.17 43.58
N ILE A 410 27.02 -17.00 43.54
CA ILE A 410 25.83 -16.74 42.73
C ILE A 410 26.11 -17.02 41.25
N GLN A 411 27.21 -16.49 40.72
CA GLN A 411 27.59 -16.71 39.32
C GLN A 411 27.89 -18.19 39.02
N THR A 412 28.51 -18.90 39.96
CA THR A 412 28.77 -20.34 39.82
C THR A 412 27.46 -21.12 39.78
N ARG A 413 26.53 -20.84 40.70
CA ARG A 413 25.21 -21.48 40.72
C ARG A 413 24.38 -21.16 39.48
N ALA A 414 24.46 -19.93 38.97
CA ALA A 414 23.83 -19.54 37.71
C ALA A 414 24.34 -20.40 36.55
N ARG A 415 25.67 -20.56 36.43
CA ARG A 415 26.28 -21.42 35.40
C ARG A 415 25.90 -22.88 35.56
N GLU A 416 25.94 -23.43 36.77
CA GLU A 416 25.52 -24.80 37.05
C GLU A 416 24.04 -25.04 36.73
N TYR A 417 23.18 -24.06 37.01
CA TYR A 417 21.77 -24.10 36.63
C TYR A 417 21.61 -24.16 35.11
N LEU A 418 22.27 -23.27 34.37
CA LEU A 418 22.21 -23.23 32.91
C LEU A 418 22.74 -24.53 32.29
N GLU A 419 23.85 -25.07 32.81
CA GLU A 419 24.41 -26.35 32.37
C GLU A 419 23.42 -27.51 32.63
N ARG A 420 22.74 -27.52 33.78
CA ARG A 420 21.72 -28.52 34.10
C ARG A 420 20.53 -28.42 33.15
N VAL A 421 20.02 -27.21 32.89
CA VAL A 421 18.93 -26.97 31.94
C VAL A 421 19.33 -27.41 30.54
N GLU A 422 20.54 -27.05 30.08
CA GLU A 422 21.05 -27.47 28.77
C GLU A 422 21.17 -28.99 28.68
N ALA A 423 21.67 -29.65 29.72
CA ALA A 423 21.78 -31.11 29.77
C ALA A 423 20.41 -31.81 29.74
N GLU A 424 19.41 -31.28 30.45
CA GLU A 424 18.03 -31.78 30.41
C GLU A 424 17.41 -31.60 29.01
N MET A 425 17.62 -30.45 28.37
CA MET A 425 17.14 -30.21 27.02
C MET A 425 17.86 -31.10 26.00
N ASP A 426 19.17 -31.32 26.14
CA ASP A 426 19.93 -32.25 25.29
C ASP A 426 19.47 -33.70 25.46
N ALA A 427 19.11 -34.11 26.68
CA ALA A 427 18.52 -35.43 26.92
C ALA A 427 17.16 -35.58 26.23
N LYS A 428 16.27 -34.58 26.32
CA LYS A 428 14.98 -34.56 25.62
C LYS A 428 15.14 -34.57 24.11
N ARG A 429 16.08 -33.77 23.58
CA ARG A 429 16.44 -33.73 22.16
C ARG A 429 16.82 -35.14 21.65
N LYS A 430 17.67 -35.84 22.40
CA LYS A 430 18.08 -37.22 22.09
C LYS A 430 16.93 -38.22 22.15
N GLU A 431 16.01 -38.05 23.11
CA GLU A 431 14.79 -38.87 23.20
C GLU A 431 13.87 -38.68 21.99
N LEU A 432 13.74 -37.45 21.51
CA LEU A 432 12.95 -37.11 20.31
C LEU A 432 13.62 -37.53 18.99
N GLY A 433 14.91 -37.88 19.05
CA GLY A 433 15.69 -38.39 17.91
C GLY A 433 16.22 -37.31 16.97
N VAL A 434 16.41 -36.09 17.48
CA VAL A 434 16.99 -34.97 16.74
C VAL A 434 18.50 -35.15 16.66
N GLN A 435 19.07 -35.00 15.47
CA GLN A 435 20.49 -35.26 15.20
C GLN A 435 21.42 -34.18 15.77
N ASP A 436 22.67 -34.56 16.03
CA ASP A 436 23.73 -33.67 16.54
C ASP A 436 24.16 -32.59 15.54
N GLU A 437 23.94 -32.83 14.26
CA GLU A 437 24.29 -31.91 13.18
C GLU A 437 23.50 -30.60 13.27
N LEU A 438 22.25 -30.64 13.74
CA LEU A 438 21.44 -29.44 13.97
C LEU A 438 22.03 -28.55 15.07
N ARG A 439 22.80 -29.09 16.02
CA ARG A 439 23.48 -28.29 17.06
C ARG A 439 24.63 -27.45 16.50
N GLN A 440 25.13 -27.77 15.31
CA GLN A 440 26.22 -27.03 14.67
C GLN A 440 25.75 -25.72 14.01
N ILE A 441 24.43 -25.53 13.88
CA ILE A 441 23.84 -24.29 13.37
C ILE A 441 23.91 -23.24 14.47
N ASN A 442 24.53 -22.09 14.16
CA ASN A 442 24.68 -21.01 15.12
C ASN A 442 23.32 -20.38 15.41
N GLY A 443 23.03 -20.14 16.68
CA GLY A 443 21.78 -19.54 17.14
C GLY A 443 20.69 -20.55 17.52
N LEU A 444 20.83 -21.85 17.23
CA LEU A 444 19.91 -22.86 17.76
C LEU A 444 20.22 -23.19 19.22
N THR A 445 19.28 -22.87 20.11
CA THR A 445 19.36 -23.21 21.54
C THR A 445 18.88 -24.65 21.80
N GLY A 446 19.25 -25.22 22.96
CA GLY A 446 18.76 -26.54 23.36
C GLY A 446 17.23 -26.63 23.41
N GLN A 447 16.56 -25.55 23.81
CA GLN A 447 15.10 -25.45 23.84
C GLN A 447 14.49 -25.46 22.42
N MET A 448 15.11 -24.76 21.46
CA MET A 448 14.69 -24.79 20.06
C MET A 448 14.81 -26.19 19.46
N LEU A 449 15.91 -26.91 19.75
CA LEU A 449 16.12 -28.27 19.25
C LEU A 449 15.06 -29.25 19.78
N VAL A 450 14.58 -29.06 21.00
CA VAL A 450 13.46 -29.86 21.55
C VAL A 450 12.17 -29.53 20.81
N ALA A 451 11.86 -28.25 20.59
CA ALA A 451 10.66 -27.83 19.84
C ALA A 451 10.66 -28.37 18.40
N LEU A 452 11.80 -28.34 17.71
CA LEU A 452 11.96 -28.97 16.39
C LEU A 452 11.67 -30.47 16.45
N GLY A 453 12.18 -31.17 17.48
CA GLY A 453 11.94 -32.59 17.67
C GLY A 453 10.49 -32.97 17.95
N GLU A 454 9.75 -32.12 18.67
CA GLU A 454 8.31 -32.30 18.93
C GLU A 454 7.46 -32.19 17.66
N ASP A 455 7.86 -31.33 16.72
CA ASP A 455 7.21 -31.17 15.41
C ASP A 455 7.72 -32.13 14.33
N GLY A 456 8.68 -33.00 14.70
CA GLY A 456 9.19 -34.05 13.84
C GLY A 456 10.34 -33.62 12.91
N ILE A 457 10.89 -32.42 13.09
CA ILE A 457 12.09 -31.94 12.41
C ILE A 457 13.31 -32.52 13.14
N LYS A 458 13.99 -33.48 12.51
CA LYS A 458 15.03 -34.28 13.19
C LYS A 458 16.40 -34.18 12.55
N THR A 459 16.48 -33.77 11.29
CA THR A 459 17.72 -33.69 10.51
C THR A 459 17.96 -32.28 9.99
N VAL A 460 19.19 -32.02 9.55
CA VAL A 460 19.53 -30.74 8.89
C VAL A 460 18.75 -30.57 7.59
N GLU A 461 18.46 -31.65 6.86
CA GLU A 461 17.63 -31.62 5.65
C GLU A 461 16.18 -31.21 5.95
N ASP A 462 15.60 -31.72 7.04
CA ASP A 462 14.24 -31.36 7.46
C ASP A 462 14.16 -29.86 7.79
N PHE A 463 15.16 -29.35 8.53
CA PHE A 463 15.22 -27.95 8.95
C PHE A 463 15.57 -27.00 7.79
N ALA A 464 16.41 -27.42 6.84
CA ALA A 464 16.71 -26.65 5.63
C ALA A 464 15.48 -26.43 4.73
N GLY A 465 14.50 -27.35 4.81
CA GLY A 465 13.21 -27.27 4.13
C GLY A 465 12.20 -26.32 4.76
N CYS A 466 12.43 -25.85 5.99
CA CYS A 466 11.53 -24.91 6.65
C CYS A 466 11.55 -23.53 5.97
N ALA A 467 10.42 -22.83 6.04
CA ALA A 467 10.34 -21.40 5.80
C ALA A 467 10.48 -20.64 7.13
N ALA A 468 10.90 -19.37 7.07
CA ALA A 468 10.96 -18.51 8.26
C ALA A 468 9.59 -18.43 8.97
N ASP A 469 8.52 -18.41 8.18
CA ASP A 469 7.14 -18.36 8.66
C ASP A 469 6.73 -19.63 9.45
N ASP A 470 7.34 -20.79 9.21
CA ASP A 470 7.11 -22.01 10.00
C ASP A 470 7.73 -21.89 11.41
N LEU A 471 8.80 -21.09 11.52
CA LEU A 471 9.54 -20.88 12.76
C LEU A 471 8.95 -19.73 13.58
N VAL A 472 8.77 -18.54 13.01
CA VAL A 472 8.29 -17.36 13.77
C VAL A 472 6.77 -17.16 13.69
N GLY A 473 6.09 -17.85 12.78
CA GLY A 473 4.67 -17.70 12.50
C GLY A 473 4.40 -16.64 11.43
N TRP A 474 3.15 -16.58 10.95
CA TRP A 474 2.72 -15.58 9.98
C TRP A 474 1.34 -15.01 10.32
N SER A 475 1.04 -13.84 9.77
CA SER A 475 -0.27 -13.21 9.93
C SER A 475 -0.98 -13.13 8.59
N GLU A 476 -2.19 -13.70 8.50
CA GLU A 476 -3.02 -13.66 7.30
C GLU A 476 -4.24 -12.76 7.54
N ARG A 477 -4.50 -11.83 6.61
CA ARG A 477 -5.68 -10.97 6.66
C ARG A 477 -6.78 -11.52 5.75
N LYS A 478 -7.85 -12.06 6.34
CA LYS A 478 -9.00 -12.63 5.63
C LYS A 478 -10.29 -12.01 6.14
N ASP A 479 -11.14 -11.54 5.22
CA ASP A 479 -12.43 -10.91 5.53
C ASP A 479 -12.37 -9.70 6.50
N GLY A 480 -11.23 -8.98 6.52
CA GLY A 480 -11.05 -7.78 7.35
C GLY A 480 -10.51 -8.04 8.75
N GLU A 481 -10.38 -9.30 9.17
CA GLU A 481 -9.74 -9.72 10.42
C GLU A 481 -8.33 -10.28 10.16
N THR A 482 -7.35 -9.86 10.96
CA THR A 482 -5.99 -10.41 10.93
C THR A 482 -5.96 -11.63 11.84
N LYS A 483 -5.68 -12.82 11.28
CA LYS A 483 -5.45 -14.04 12.05
C LYS A 483 -3.95 -14.30 12.12
N LYS A 484 -3.41 -14.34 13.34
CA LYS A 484 -2.03 -14.72 13.62
C LYS A 484 -1.96 -16.23 13.77
N PHE A 485 -1.03 -16.85 13.07
CA PHE A 485 -0.67 -18.25 13.20
C PHE A 485 0.68 -18.32 13.89
N ASP A 486 0.76 -19.09 14.97
CA ASP A 486 2.00 -19.26 15.74
C ASP A 486 2.91 -20.28 15.03
N GLY A 487 4.19 -19.95 14.95
CA GLY A 487 5.27 -20.84 14.52
C GLY A 487 5.94 -21.56 15.69
N LEU A 488 6.90 -22.43 15.36
CA LEU A 488 7.59 -23.29 16.32
C LEU A 488 8.34 -22.54 17.42
N PHE A 489 8.88 -21.36 17.08
CA PHE A 489 9.65 -20.50 17.97
C PHE A 489 8.85 -19.31 18.48
N SER A 490 7.54 -19.20 18.26
CA SER A 490 6.78 -18.01 18.69
C SER A 490 6.77 -17.73 20.21
N LYS A 491 7.27 -18.66 21.03
CA LYS A 491 7.47 -18.48 22.49
C LYS A 491 8.92 -18.18 22.89
N MET A 492 9.83 -18.17 21.92
CA MET A 492 11.26 -17.91 22.09
C MET A 492 11.50 -16.62 21.30
N ASP A 493 12.10 -15.61 21.92
CA ASP A 493 12.19 -14.28 21.33
C ASP A 493 13.16 -14.27 20.14
N VAL A 494 12.65 -14.64 18.96
CA VAL A 494 13.43 -14.92 17.75
C VAL A 494 12.88 -14.06 16.63
N SER A 495 13.72 -13.18 16.11
CA SER A 495 13.38 -12.36 14.96
C SER A 495 13.30 -13.20 13.68
N ARG A 496 12.56 -12.68 12.69
CA ARG A 496 12.47 -13.32 11.37
C ARG A 496 13.84 -13.44 10.69
N ALA A 497 14.68 -12.42 10.83
CA ALA A 497 16.03 -12.40 10.26
C ALA A 497 16.94 -13.47 10.90
N GLU A 498 16.83 -13.69 12.20
CA GLU A 498 17.56 -14.77 12.87
C GLU A 498 17.09 -16.15 12.41
N ALA A 499 15.77 -16.35 12.29
CA ALA A 499 15.20 -17.59 11.78
C ALA A 499 15.64 -17.87 10.32
N GLU A 500 15.66 -16.84 9.46
CA GLU A 500 16.16 -16.93 8.09
C GLU A 500 17.64 -17.32 8.06
N ASN A 501 18.48 -16.67 8.87
CA ASN A 501 19.90 -16.99 8.97
C ASN A 501 20.14 -18.44 9.42
N MET A 502 19.37 -18.96 10.38
CA MET A 502 19.46 -20.35 10.81
C MET A 502 19.10 -21.32 9.68
N ILE A 503 18.04 -21.04 8.91
CA ILE A 503 17.63 -21.86 7.76
C ILE A 503 18.71 -21.82 6.66
N VAL A 504 19.27 -20.66 6.37
CA VAL A 504 20.34 -20.51 5.37
C VAL A 504 21.59 -21.31 5.77
N GLN A 505 21.98 -21.27 7.03
CA GLN A 505 23.07 -22.12 7.55
C GLN A 505 22.75 -23.62 7.43
N ALA A 506 21.50 -24.01 7.70
CA ALA A 506 21.07 -25.39 7.49
C ALA A 506 21.14 -25.81 6.02
N ARG A 507 20.75 -24.93 5.09
CA ARG A 507 20.84 -25.18 3.63
C ARG A 507 22.27 -25.30 3.14
N LEU A 508 23.20 -24.51 3.70
CA LEU A 508 24.64 -24.66 3.45
C LEU A 508 25.16 -26.02 3.94
N LEU A 509 24.81 -26.41 5.17
CA LEU A 509 25.22 -27.68 5.76
C LEU A 509 24.61 -28.88 5.02
N ALA A 510 23.38 -28.76 4.53
CA ALA A 510 22.72 -29.76 3.69
C ALA A 510 23.24 -29.77 2.23
N GLY A 511 24.07 -28.80 1.85
CA GLY A 511 24.61 -28.67 0.49
C GLY A 511 23.59 -28.23 -0.57
N TRP A 512 22.49 -27.60 -0.17
CA TRP A 512 21.47 -27.06 -1.08
C TRP A 512 21.91 -25.75 -1.74
N ILE A 513 22.80 -25.01 -1.07
CA ILE A 513 23.33 -23.71 -1.49
C ILE A 513 24.85 -23.75 -1.28
N THR A 514 25.63 -23.09 -2.14
CA THR A 514 27.08 -22.92 -1.94
C THR A 514 27.42 -21.54 -1.40
N GLU A 515 28.60 -21.38 -0.79
CA GLU A 515 29.10 -20.06 -0.35
C GLU A 515 29.18 -19.05 -1.51
N GLU A 516 29.41 -19.52 -2.75
CA GLU A 516 29.40 -18.67 -3.95
C GLU A 516 28.00 -18.18 -4.34
N ASP A 517 26.96 -18.97 -4.08
CA ASP A 517 25.57 -18.59 -4.36
C ASP A 517 25.09 -17.53 -3.37
N LEU A 518 25.44 -17.68 -2.10
CA LEU A 518 25.16 -16.71 -1.04
C LEU A 518 25.84 -15.36 -1.30
N ALA A 519 27.08 -15.39 -1.78
CA ALA A 519 27.81 -14.18 -2.17
C ALA A 519 27.17 -13.47 -3.37
N ARG A 520 26.51 -14.21 -4.27
CA ARG A 520 25.77 -13.61 -5.39
C ARG A 520 24.46 -12.98 -4.93
N GLU A 521 23.68 -13.66 -4.09
CA GLU A 521 22.44 -13.12 -3.54
C GLU A 521 22.69 -11.86 -2.69
N ALA A 522 23.79 -11.81 -1.94
CA ALA A 522 24.17 -10.61 -1.18
C ALA A 522 24.50 -9.40 -2.08
N VAL A 523 25.15 -9.64 -3.22
CA VAL A 523 25.46 -8.57 -4.21
C VAL A 523 24.19 -8.12 -4.93
N GLU A 524 23.30 -9.05 -5.29
CA GLU A 524 22.01 -8.71 -5.91
C GLU A 524 21.09 -7.93 -4.95
N ALA A 525 21.11 -8.24 -3.64
CA ALA A 525 20.37 -7.49 -2.63
C ALA A 525 20.95 -6.10 -2.34
N GLU A 526 22.28 -5.92 -2.44
CA GLU A 526 22.90 -4.60 -2.37
C GLU A 526 22.55 -3.75 -3.59
N ASP A 527 22.57 -4.34 -4.80
CA ASP A 527 22.21 -3.66 -6.05
C ASP A 527 20.73 -3.21 -6.05
N GLU A 528 19.80 -4.06 -5.55
CA GLU A 528 18.38 -3.71 -5.41
C GLU A 528 18.13 -2.58 -4.39
N ASN A 529 18.91 -2.51 -3.30
CA ASN A 529 18.82 -1.42 -2.33
C ASN A 529 19.41 -0.10 -2.86
N THR A 530 20.45 -0.15 -3.70
CA THR A 530 20.94 1.05 -4.40
C THR A 530 19.98 1.54 -5.47
N ASP A 531 19.33 0.65 -6.22
CA ASP A 531 18.30 1.03 -7.21
C ASP A 531 17.04 1.59 -6.54
N ALA A 532 16.71 1.15 -5.31
CA ALA A 532 15.64 1.73 -4.50
C ALA A 532 16.01 3.10 -3.91
N ALA A 533 17.26 3.31 -3.49
CA ALA A 533 17.75 4.59 -2.97
C ALA A 533 17.97 5.66 -4.07
N GLU A 534 18.20 5.26 -5.33
CA GLU A 534 18.25 6.19 -6.47
C GLU A 534 16.86 6.54 -7.04
N GLN A 535 15.79 5.88 -6.57
CA GLN A 535 14.40 6.13 -7.00
C GLN A 535 13.51 6.85 -5.98
N GLU A 536 14.03 7.25 -4.81
CA GLU A 536 13.32 8.13 -3.85
C GLU A 536 13.63 9.63 -3.99
#